data_AF-A0A3D4JMZ3-F1
#
_entry.id   AF-A0A3D4JMZ3-F1
#
_cell.length_a   1.000
_cell.length_b   1.000
_cell.length_c   1.000
_cell.angle_alpha   90.00
_cell.angle_beta   90.00
_cell.angle_gamma   90.00
#
_symmetry.space_group_name_H-M   'P 1'
#
loop_
_entity.id
_entity.type
_entity.pdbx_description
1 polymer ?
#
loop_
_entity_poly.entity_id
_entity_poly.type
_entity_poly.pdbx_seq_one_letter_code
_entity_poly.pdbx_strand_id
1 'polypeptide(L)'
;PIIDRLTSLGDGDMFMDETTALDVISDDTLLIIVDTHNKNIIESPALYKKARHVVVIDHHRKNVNFIDNAVIFHNEPYASSTCEIISEMIQYFKDTGRLHPQYADAMLAGITLDTKNFVMKTGVRTFEAAAFLRKNGADTIIVKSMFSSTMDSYRKKAKLVASAELYNRCALAVSESSDADMRVIAPQASDELLNITGVDASFVIYPSNNCMCISARSLGAMNVQLIMEKLGGGGHQTMAATQLADKSADEAKKMLLCAIDEYISANQPV
;
A
#
# COMPACT_ATOMS: atom_id res chain seq x y z
N PRO A 1 13.76 6.20 7.39
CA PRO A 1 13.06 6.80 8.55
C PRO A 1 12.78 5.81 9.69
N ILE A 2 12.06 4.70 9.43
CA ILE A 2 11.78 3.70 10.47
C ILE A 2 13.04 2.89 10.80
N ILE A 3 13.77 2.38 9.79
CA ILE A 3 15.03 1.65 10.01
C ILE A 3 16.02 2.52 10.80
N ASP A 4 16.23 3.77 10.40
CA ASP A 4 17.13 4.70 11.13
C ASP A 4 16.75 4.86 12.61
N ARG A 5 15.45 4.90 12.92
CA ARG A 5 14.97 4.97 14.31
C ARG A 5 15.22 3.68 15.07
N LEU A 6 14.95 2.53 14.46
CA LEU A 6 15.21 1.23 15.09
C LEU A 6 16.71 1.01 15.30
N THR A 7 17.54 1.36 14.31
CA THR A 7 19.01 1.38 14.47
C THR A 7 19.45 2.29 15.62
N SER A 8 18.79 3.43 15.84
CA SER A 8 19.09 4.33 16.96
C SER A 8 18.79 3.73 18.35
N LEU A 9 17.99 2.65 18.42
CA LEU A 9 17.76 1.86 19.64
C LEU A 9 18.84 0.81 19.90
N GLY A 10 19.78 0.63 18.98
CA GLY A 10 20.74 -0.47 19.03
C GLY A 10 20.31 -1.70 18.22
N ASP A 11 19.19 -1.64 17.50
CA ASP A 11 18.71 -2.76 16.67
C ASP A 11 19.37 -2.80 15.28
N GLY A 12 20.47 -2.07 15.08
CA GLY A 12 21.17 -2.03 13.79
C GLY A 12 21.56 -3.41 13.30
N ASP A 13 22.00 -4.28 14.21
CA ASP A 13 22.43 -5.65 13.92
C ASP A 13 21.25 -6.59 13.58
N MET A 14 20.00 -6.16 13.76
CA MET A 14 18.81 -6.92 13.33
C MET A 14 18.51 -6.76 11.83
N PHE A 15 19.04 -5.73 11.18
CA PHE A 15 18.86 -5.50 9.75
C PHE A 15 20.04 -6.07 8.98
N MET A 16 19.73 -6.93 8.02
CA MET A 16 20.74 -7.66 7.26
C MET A 16 20.41 -7.59 5.78
N ASP A 17 21.42 -7.35 4.94
CA ASP A 17 21.26 -7.44 3.49
C ASP A 17 21.17 -8.91 3.04
N GLU A 18 20.65 -9.11 1.82
CA GLU A 18 20.46 -10.46 1.24
C GLU A 18 21.74 -11.31 1.24
N THR A 19 22.90 -10.70 0.97
CA THR A 19 24.18 -11.44 0.86
C THR A 19 24.58 -11.99 2.21
N THR A 20 24.60 -11.11 3.23
CA THR A 20 24.93 -11.49 4.61
C THR A 20 23.95 -12.54 5.13
N ALA A 21 22.66 -12.41 4.83
CA ALA A 21 21.64 -13.38 5.24
C ALA A 21 21.84 -14.76 4.58
N LEU A 22 22.25 -14.79 3.31
CA LEU A 22 22.54 -16.03 2.59
C LEU A 22 23.78 -16.76 3.14
N ASP A 23 24.71 -16.04 3.76
CA ASP A 23 25.91 -16.61 4.36
C ASP A 23 25.63 -17.26 5.73
N VAL A 24 24.67 -16.73 6.50
CA VAL A 24 24.37 -17.23 7.86
C VAL A 24 23.19 -18.21 7.92
N ILE A 25 22.33 -18.25 6.89
CA ILE A 25 21.16 -19.13 6.87
C ILE A 25 21.58 -20.62 6.92
N SER A 26 20.92 -21.36 7.81
CA SER A 26 21.12 -22.79 8.04
C SER A 26 19.81 -23.58 7.90
N ASP A 27 19.91 -24.91 7.94
CA ASP A 27 18.76 -25.81 7.91
C ASP A 27 17.79 -25.60 9.09
N ASP A 28 18.27 -25.09 10.23
CA ASP A 28 17.49 -24.81 11.44
C ASP A 28 16.84 -23.40 11.43
N THR A 29 17.09 -22.60 10.40
CA THR A 29 16.57 -21.22 10.31
C THR A 29 15.08 -21.20 9.98
N LEU A 30 14.31 -20.42 10.73
CA LEU A 30 12.90 -20.13 10.44
C LEU A 30 12.78 -18.81 9.65
N LEU A 31 12.33 -18.90 8.41
CA LEU A 31 12.00 -17.74 7.59
C LEU A 31 10.54 -17.34 7.81
N ILE A 32 10.30 -16.13 8.31
CA ILE A 32 8.95 -15.56 8.47
C ILE A 32 8.75 -14.50 7.40
N ILE A 33 7.82 -14.75 6.48
CA ILE A 33 7.44 -13.82 5.42
C ILE A 33 6.17 -13.12 5.87
N VAL A 34 6.21 -11.78 5.87
CA VAL A 34 5.11 -10.92 6.32
C VAL A 34 4.59 -10.09 5.16
N ASP A 35 3.30 -9.77 5.17
CA ASP A 35 2.63 -8.82 4.25
C ASP A 35 2.62 -9.23 2.77
N THR A 36 3.08 -10.43 2.45
CA THR A 36 2.93 -11.02 1.13
C THR A 36 2.95 -12.54 1.21
N HIS A 37 2.07 -13.16 0.44
CA HIS A 37 2.12 -14.59 0.14
C HIS A 37 2.61 -14.88 -1.28
N ASN A 38 2.89 -13.86 -2.11
CA ASN A 38 3.19 -14.04 -3.54
C ASN A 38 4.70 -14.20 -3.77
N LYS A 39 5.08 -15.37 -4.32
CA LYS A 39 6.48 -15.76 -4.60
C LYS A 39 7.24 -14.78 -5.51
N ASN A 40 6.54 -13.97 -6.30
CA ASN A 40 7.16 -13.07 -7.27
C ASN A 40 7.54 -11.70 -6.69
N ILE A 41 7.07 -11.37 -5.48
CA ILE A 41 7.28 -10.05 -4.85
C ILE A 41 7.88 -10.16 -3.44
N ILE A 42 8.36 -11.33 -3.07
CA ILE A 42 9.20 -11.48 -1.87
C ILE A 42 10.52 -10.74 -2.07
N GLU A 43 11.06 -10.19 -0.99
CA GLU A 43 12.28 -9.36 -1.03
C GLU A 43 13.50 -10.13 -1.54
N SER A 44 13.69 -11.38 -1.09
CA SER A 44 14.77 -12.26 -1.56
C SER A 44 14.22 -13.63 -1.98
N PRO A 45 14.08 -13.89 -3.29
CA PRO A 45 13.80 -15.21 -3.81
C PRO A 45 14.89 -16.25 -3.50
N ALA A 46 16.15 -15.81 -3.32
CA ALA A 46 17.26 -16.69 -3.00
C ALA A 46 17.15 -17.23 -1.55
N LEU A 47 16.88 -16.36 -0.57
CA LEU A 47 16.66 -16.76 0.82
C LEU A 47 15.46 -17.69 0.94
N TYR A 48 14.36 -17.36 0.29
CA TYR A 48 13.17 -18.21 0.28
C TYR A 48 13.45 -19.62 -0.26
N LYS A 49 14.25 -19.75 -1.32
CA LYS A 49 14.63 -21.06 -1.88
C LYS A 49 15.55 -21.87 -0.95
N LYS A 50 16.36 -21.20 -0.12
CA LYS A 50 17.31 -21.85 0.78
C LYS A 50 16.69 -22.20 2.14
N ALA A 51 15.64 -21.49 2.55
CA ALA A 51 14.93 -21.73 3.81
C ALA A 51 14.15 -23.06 3.79
N ARG A 52 14.41 -23.91 4.80
CA ARG A 52 13.66 -25.17 4.99
C ARG A 52 12.36 -24.99 5.73
N HIS A 53 12.32 -24.05 6.68
CA HIS A 53 11.15 -23.75 7.49
C HIS A 53 10.63 -22.37 7.13
N VAL A 54 9.41 -22.31 6.60
CA VAL A 54 8.80 -21.05 6.14
C VAL A 54 7.46 -20.84 6.83
N VAL A 55 7.27 -19.64 7.40
CA VAL A 55 5.98 -19.18 7.93
C VAL A 55 5.54 -17.98 7.11
N VAL A 56 4.25 -17.91 6.80
CA VAL A 56 3.64 -16.78 6.09
C VAL A 56 2.57 -16.16 6.98
N ILE A 57 2.63 -14.84 7.17
CA ILE A 57 1.62 -14.04 7.86
C ILE A 57 1.20 -12.91 6.93
N ASP A 58 -0.05 -12.93 6.47
CA ASP A 58 -0.52 -12.00 5.44
C ASP A 58 -2.01 -11.65 5.63
N HIS A 59 -2.42 -10.51 5.07
CA HIS A 59 -3.81 -10.04 5.05
C HIS A 59 -4.36 -9.86 3.63
N HIS A 60 -3.57 -10.18 2.60
CA HIS A 60 -4.02 -10.09 1.22
C HIS A 60 -4.95 -11.25 0.82
N ARG A 61 -5.81 -11.01 -0.17
CA ARG A 61 -6.60 -12.10 -0.78
C ARG A 61 -5.65 -13.05 -1.51
N LYS A 62 -5.82 -14.36 -1.28
CA LYS A 62 -4.93 -15.39 -1.81
C LYS A 62 -4.99 -15.47 -3.34
N ASN A 63 -3.84 -15.38 -3.99
CA ASN A 63 -3.66 -15.51 -5.43
C ASN A 63 -3.13 -16.90 -5.83
N VAL A 64 -3.11 -17.20 -7.14
CA VAL A 64 -2.67 -18.49 -7.68
C VAL A 64 -1.18 -18.77 -7.41
N ASN A 65 -0.33 -17.73 -7.37
CA ASN A 65 1.12 -17.83 -7.22
C ASN A 65 1.61 -17.70 -5.75
N PHE A 66 0.90 -18.34 -4.82
CA PHE A 66 1.22 -18.24 -3.39
C PHE A 66 2.37 -19.16 -2.95
N ILE A 67 3.00 -18.83 -1.82
CA ILE A 67 3.98 -19.67 -1.12
C ILE A 67 3.30 -20.95 -0.60
N ASP A 68 3.66 -22.09 -1.16
CA ASP A 68 2.97 -23.38 -0.99
C ASP A 68 3.70 -24.37 -0.06
N ASN A 69 4.93 -24.07 0.34
CA ASN A 69 5.76 -24.89 1.22
C ASN A 69 5.86 -24.33 2.66
N ALA A 70 4.94 -23.44 3.06
CA ALA A 70 4.94 -22.88 4.40
C ALA A 70 4.45 -23.91 5.45
N VAL A 71 5.19 -24.04 6.55
CA VAL A 71 4.79 -24.88 7.70
C VAL A 71 3.61 -24.27 8.45
N ILE A 72 3.49 -22.94 8.46
CA ILE A 72 2.32 -22.20 8.95
C ILE A 72 1.98 -21.14 7.91
N PHE A 73 0.72 -21.13 7.48
CA PHE A 73 0.19 -20.15 6.55
C PHE A 73 -0.99 -19.43 7.22
N HIS A 74 -0.72 -18.31 7.89
CA HIS A 74 -1.73 -17.51 8.56
C HIS A 74 -2.15 -16.34 7.66
N ASN A 75 -3.29 -16.49 6.98
CA ASN A 75 -3.80 -15.48 6.06
C ASN A 75 -5.19 -15.01 6.48
N GLU A 76 -5.33 -13.72 6.77
CA GLU A 76 -6.57 -13.08 7.25
C GLU A 76 -7.01 -11.97 6.30
N PRO A 77 -7.72 -12.27 5.19
CA PRO A 77 -8.08 -11.29 4.15
C PRO A 77 -8.94 -10.10 4.60
N TYR A 78 -9.49 -10.17 5.82
CA TYR A 78 -10.35 -9.16 6.41
C TYR A 78 -9.63 -8.31 7.46
N ALA A 79 -8.41 -8.67 7.87
CA ALA A 79 -7.59 -7.83 8.72
C ALA A 79 -7.15 -6.57 7.95
N SER A 80 -7.04 -5.44 8.65
CA SER A 80 -6.70 -4.18 7.99
C SER A 80 -5.29 -4.17 7.41
N SER A 81 -4.35 -4.80 8.11
CA SER A 81 -2.93 -4.84 7.81
C SER A 81 -2.28 -6.05 8.48
N THR A 82 -1.10 -6.45 8.01
CA THR A 82 -0.28 -7.44 8.72
C THR A 82 0.13 -6.94 10.12
N CYS A 83 0.26 -5.62 10.32
CA CYS A 83 0.52 -5.02 11.63
C CYS A 83 -0.62 -5.24 12.64
N GLU A 84 -1.88 -5.30 12.19
CA GLU A 84 -3.02 -5.68 13.04
C GLU A 84 -2.86 -7.12 13.54
N ILE A 85 -2.60 -8.06 12.63
CA ILE A 85 -2.43 -9.49 12.94
C ILE A 85 -1.29 -9.68 13.95
N ILE A 86 -0.12 -9.08 13.70
CA ILE A 86 1.03 -9.19 14.60
C ILE A 86 0.74 -8.55 15.97
N SER A 87 -0.01 -7.44 16.02
CA SER A 87 -0.40 -6.80 17.28
C SER A 87 -1.28 -7.72 18.14
N GLU A 88 -2.17 -8.49 17.52
CA GLU A 88 -2.95 -9.51 18.20
C GLU A 88 -2.08 -10.68 18.68
N MET A 89 -1.21 -11.19 17.81
CA MET A 89 -0.31 -12.31 18.13
C MET A 89 0.58 -12.00 19.34
N ILE A 90 1.18 -10.81 19.39
CA ILE A 90 2.05 -10.38 20.50
C ILE A 90 1.33 -10.49 21.85
N GLN A 91 0.03 -10.19 21.91
CA GLN A 91 -0.75 -10.20 23.16
C GLN A 91 -0.93 -11.60 23.75
N TYR A 92 -0.75 -12.67 22.96
CA TYR A 92 -0.84 -14.05 23.45
C TYR A 92 0.44 -14.55 24.11
N PHE A 93 1.58 -13.88 23.90
CA PHE A 93 2.84 -14.27 24.52
C PHE A 93 2.96 -13.67 25.93
N LYS A 94 2.99 -14.55 26.94
CA LYS A 94 2.96 -14.15 28.37
C LYS A 94 4.23 -13.44 28.85
N ASP A 95 5.35 -13.58 28.13
CA ASP A 95 6.69 -13.14 28.57
C ASP A 95 7.30 -12.00 27.75
N THR A 96 6.57 -11.36 26.83
CA THR A 96 7.15 -10.34 25.93
C THR A 96 7.40 -8.98 26.58
N GLY A 97 7.08 -8.82 27.87
CA GLY A 97 7.12 -7.51 28.53
C GLY A 97 6.25 -6.47 27.82
N ARG A 98 6.53 -5.19 28.06
CA ARG A 98 5.89 -4.09 27.33
C ARG A 98 6.62 -3.89 26.00
N LEU A 99 5.88 -3.85 24.88
CA LEU A 99 6.46 -3.55 23.57
C LEU A 99 7.13 -2.16 23.62
N HIS A 100 8.36 -2.06 23.13
CA HIS A 100 9.09 -0.80 23.13
C HIS A 100 8.32 0.25 22.29
N PRO A 101 8.21 1.52 22.74
CA PRO A 101 7.40 2.53 22.06
C PRO A 101 7.71 2.71 20.58
N GLN A 102 8.97 2.58 20.15
CA GLN A 102 9.32 2.74 18.73
C GLN A 102 8.87 1.57 17.84
N TYR A 103 8.80 0.34 18.37
CA TYR A 103 8.17 -0.76 17.64
C TYR A 103 6.67 -0.51 17.54
N ALA A 104 6.06 0.00 18.61
CA ALA A 104 4.65 0.36 18.62
C ALA A 104 4.34 1.51 17.62
N ASP A 105 5.22 2.50 17.49
CA ASP A 105 5.15 3.55 16.47
C ASP A 105 5.16 2.95 15.06
N ALA A 106 6.12 2.05 14.77
CA ALA A 106 6.26 1.44 13.45
C ALA A 106 5.03 0.59 13.08
N MET A 107 4.53 -0.22 14.02
CA MET A 107 3.33 -1.04 13.80
C MET A 107 2.08 -0.17 13.62
N LEU A 108 1.94 0.92 14.41
CA LEU A 108 0.80 1.82 14.28
C LEU A 108 0.86 2.60 12.96
N ALA A 109 2.06 2.94 12.49
CA ALA A 109 2.26 3.51 11.16
C ALA A 109 1.80 2.55 10.06
N GLY A 110 2.12 1.25 10.15
CA GLY A 110 1.63 0.23 9.22
C GLY A 110 0.10 0.15 9.17
N ILE A 111 -0.57 0.06 10.33
CA ILE A 111 -2.04 0.10 10.40
C ILE A 111 -2.58 1.40 9.78
N THR A 112 -1.97 2.54 10.11
CA THR A 112 -2.40 3.86 9.62
C THR A 112 -2.27 3.97 8.09
N LEU A 113 -1.22 3.39 7.52
CA LEU A 113 -0.97 3.40 6.07
C LEU A 113 -2.03 2.58 5.33
N ASP A 114 -2.21 1.32 5.68
CA ASP A 114 -3.10 0.40 4.95
C ASP A 114 -4.57 0.77 5.11
N THR A 115 -4.93 1.35 6.26
CA THR A 115 -6.30 1.81 6.53
C THR A 115 -6.58 3.22 6.01
N LYS A 116 -5.58 3.93 5.47
CA LYS A 116 -5.67 5.37 5.16
C LYS A 116 -6.19 6.20 6.34
N ASN A 117 -5.56 6.05 7.51
CA ASN A 117 -6.00 6.64 8.77
C ASN A 117 -7.40 6.17 9.19
N PHE A 118 -7.60 4.85 9.26
CA PHE A 118 -8.83 4.19 9.72
C PHE A 118 -10.07 4.37 8.81
N VAL A 119 -9.91 4.88 7.60
CA VAL A 119 -11.00 5.09 6.62
C VAL A 119 -11.36 3.79 5.88
N MET A 120 -10.37 2.97 5.56
CA MET A 120 -10.50 1.79 4.69
C MET A 120 -10.22 0.50 5.44
N LYS A 121 -11.03 -0.54 5.20
CA LYS A 121 -10.84 -1.90 5.76
C LYS A 121 -10.66 -1.94 7.30
N THR A 122 -11.24 -0.99 8.01
CA THR A 122 -11.12 -0.89 9.47
C THR A 122 -12.25 -1.66 10.15
N GLY A 123 -11.89 -2.57 11.06
CA GLY A 123 -12.83 -3.29 11.91
C GLY A 123 -12.61 -3.01 13.41
N VAL A 124 -13.40 -3.67 14.26
CA VAL A 124 -13.23 -3.60 15.73
C VAL A 124 -11.81 -4.03 16.13
N ARG A 125 -11.33 -5.14 15.56
CA ARG A 125 -9.98 -5.68 15.74
C ARG A 125 -8.88 -4.68 15.41
N THR A 126 -9.05 -3.88 14.35
CA THR A 126 -8.13 -2.81 13.98
C THR A 126 -8.00 -1.75 15.07
N PHE A 127 -9.13 -1.33 15.66
CA PHE A 127 -9.12 -0.36 16.75
C PHE A 127 -8.55 -0.95 18.04
N GLU A 128 -8.80 -2.23 18.33
CA GLU A 128 -8.21 -2.93 19.48
C GLU A 128 -6.69 -3.06 19.34
N ALA A 129 -6.20 -3.41 18.15
CA ALA A 129 -4.77 -3.43 17.84
C ALA A 129 -4.15 -2.02 18.01
N ALA A 130 -4.78 -0.98 17.46
CA ALA A 130 -4.32 0.39 17.63
C ALA A 130 -4.31 0.84 19.10
N ALA A 131 -5.33 0.47 19.88
CA ALA A 131 -5.40 0.73 21.32
C ALA A 131 -4.28 0.00 22.09
N PHE A 132 -4.00 -1.25 21.74
CA PHE A 132 -2.87 -2.01 22.28
C PHE A 132 -1.53 -1.31 21.99
N LEU A 133 -1.28 -0.90 20.74
CA LEU A 133 -0.04 -0.20 20.38
C LEU A 133 0.07 1.15 21.10
N ARG A 134 -1.04 1.89 21.22
CA ARG A 134 -1.08 3.14 21.98
C ARG A 134 -0.79 2.93 23.46
N LYS A 135 -1.33 1.88 24.08
CA LYS A 135 -1.03 1.47 25.46
C LYS A 135 0.46 1.16 25.66
N ASN A 136 1.11 0.60 24.65
CA ASN A 136 2.56 0.33 24.67
C ASN A 136 3.42 1.57 24.40
N GLY A 137 2.83 2.69 24.03
CA GLY A 137 3.51 3.98 23.94
C GLY A 137 3.65 4.55 22.53
N ALA A 138 2.97 3.97 21.53
CA ALA A 138 2.92 4.56 20.19
C ALA A 138 2.43 6.02 20.26
N ASP A 139 3.13 6.93 19.60
CA ASP A 139 2.85 8.37 19.56
C ASP A 139 2.31 8.76 18.18
N THR A 140 1.06 9.22 18.16
CA THR A 140 0.35 9.62 16.94
C THR A 140 0.98 10.81 16.23
N ILE A 141 1.68 11.71 16.95
CA ILE A 141 2.39 12.85 16.34
C ILE A 141 3.60 12.33 15.57
N ILE A 142 4.35 11.42 16.18
CA ILE A 142 5.45 10.72 15.54
C ILE A 142 4.96 9.97 14.31
N VAL A 143 3.92 9.15 14.43
CA VAL A 143 3.36 8.39 13.30
C VAL A 143 2.93 9.32 12.18
N LYS A 144 2.22 10.41 12.50
CA LYS A 144 1.84 11.43 11.50
C LYS A 144 3.06 12.02 10.80
N SER A 145 4.12 12.31 11.55
CA SER A 145 5.35 12.91 11.00
C SER A 145 6.07 11.98 10.01
N MET A 146 5.94 10.66 10.15
CA MET A 146 6.53 9.67 9.22
C MET A 146 5.94 9.77 7.80
N PHE A 147 4.72 10.28 7.68
CA PHE A 147 4.02 10.45 6.40
C PHE A 147 4.10 11.89 5.85
N SER A 148 4.91 12.75 6.46
CA SER A 148 5.11 14.12 5.99
C SER A 148 5.84 14.15 4.65
N SER A 149 5.42 15.06 3.77
CA SER A 149 6.07 15.31 2.49
C SER A 149 6.98 16.53 2.55
N THR A 150 7.96 16.62 1.65
CA THR A 150 8.74 17.85 1.48
C THR A 150 7.85 18.98 0.95
N MET A 151 8.27 20.24 1.15
CA MET A 151 7.56 21.40 0.62
C MET A 151 7.45 21.36 -0.91
N ASP A 152 8.47 20.85 -1.61
CA ASP A 152 8.46 20.72 -3.07
C ASP A 152 7.41 19.70 -3.53
N SER A 153 7.42 18.49 -2.95
CA SER A 153 6.42 17.45 -3.21
C SER A 153 5.00 17.95 -2.90
N TYR A 154 4.83 18.70 -1.80
CA TYR A 154 3.55 19.30 -1.43
C TYR A 154 3.06 20.32 -2.47
N ARG A 155 3.94 21.21 -2.95
CA ARG A 155 3.60 22.19 -4.00
C ARG A 155 3.20 21.52 -5.31
N LYS A 156 3.93 20.48 -5.72
CA LYS A 156 3.62 19.69 -6.92
C LYS A 156 2.26 19.02 -6.82
N LYS A 157 1.99 18.36 -5.68
CA LYS A 157 0.69 17.75 -5.40
C LYS A 157 -0.45 18.78 -5.43
N ALA A 158 -0.28 19.92 -4.76
CA ALA A 158 -1.28 20.98 -4.74
C ALA A 158 -1.56 21.54 -6.14
N LYS A 159 -0.53 21.73 -6.98
CA LYS A 159 -0.70 22.16 -8.36
C LYS A 159 -1.52 21.14 -9.17
N LEU A 160 -1.24 19.86 -8.99
CA LEU A 160 -1.95 18.77 -9.67
C LEU A 160 -3.42 18.66 -9.24
N VAL A 161 -3.68 18.77 -7.92
CA VAL A 161 -5.05 18.79 -7.40
C VAL A 161 -5.82 20.02 -7.91
N ALA A 162 -5.17 21.18 -7.96
CA ALA A 162 -5.77 22.42 -8.46
C ALA A 162 -6.09 22.39 -9.97
N SER A 163 -5.39 21.56 -10.75
CA SER A 163 -5.65 21.36 -12.18
C SER A 163 -6.69 20.27 -12.46
N ALA A 164 -7.33 19.70 -11.44
CA ALA A 164 -8.27 18.61 -11.64
C ALA A 164 -9.58 19.09 -12.26
N GLU A 165 -10.10 18.29 -13.17
CA GLU A 165 -11.39 18.47 -13.83
C GLU A 165 -12.38 17.41 -13.34
N LEU A 166 -13.68 17.76 -13.33
CA LEU A 166 -14.74 16.81 -13.01
C LEU A 166 -15.35 16.23 -14.29
N TYR A 167 -15.55 14.92 -14.31
CA TYR A 167 -16.18 14.20 -15.40
C TYR A 167 -16.98 13.01 -14.87
N ASN A 168 -18.29 12.98 -15.07
CA ASN A 168 -19.16 11.86 -14.65
C ASN A 168 -18.92 11.39 -13.19
N ARG A 169 -18.85 12.35 -12.25
CA ARG A 169 -18.55 12.13 -10.81
C ARG A 169 -17.15 11.55 -10.55
N CYS A 170 -16.25 11.62 -11.53
CA CYS A 170 -14.83 11.34 -11.37
C CYS A 170 -14.03 12.64 -11.36
N ALA A 171 -12.98 12.71 -10.54
CA ALA A 171 -11.98 13.79 -10.61
C ALA A 171 -10.78 13.32 -11.43
N LEU A 172 -10.33 14.11 -12.40
CA LEU A 172 -9.23 13.78 -13.28
C LEU A 172 -8.18 14.88 -13.27
N ALA A 173 -6.92 14.53 -13.03
CA ALA A 173 -5.80 15.45 -13.17
C ALA A 173 -4.73 14.86 -14.10
N VAL A 174 -4.02 15.74 -14.82
CA VAL A 174 -2.93 15.36 -15.71
C VAL A 174 -1.69 16.14 -15.29
N SER A 175 -0.60 15.42 -15.02
CA SER A 175 0.71 16.02 -14.85
C SER A 175 1.49 15.98 -16.16
N GLU A 176 2.08 17.11 -16.52
CA GLU A 176 3.04 17.20 -17.63
C GLU A 176 4.49 16.93 -17.16
N SER A 177 4.76 16.95 -15.85
CA SER A 177 6.11 16.74 -15.33
C SER A 177 6.42 15.25 -15.19
N SER A 178 7.60 14.86 -15.66
CA SER A 178 8.18 13.51 -15.52
C SER A 178 9.11 13.42 -14.29
N ASP A 179 8.76 14.12 -13.22
CA ASP A 179 9.60 14.13 -12.01
C ASP A 179 9.69 12.71 -11.43
N ALA A 180 10.86 12.34 -10.90
CA ALA A 180 11.09 11.02 -10.31
C ALA A 180 10.07 10.68 -9.21
N ASP A 181 9.64 11.70 -8.46
CA ASP A 181 8.71 11.57 -7.33
C ASP A 181 7.23 11.44 -7.76
N MET A 182 6.93 11.52 -9.06
CA MET A 182 5.53 11.46 -9.53
C MET A 182 4.85 10.15 -9.17
N ARG A 183 5.59 9.04 -9.04
CA ARG A 183 5.02 7.76 -8.57
C ARG A 183 4.51 7.82 -7.14
N VAL A 184 4.99 8.76 -6.33
CA VAL A 184 4.52 8.98 -4.96
C VAL A 184 3.47 10.08 -4.94
N ILE A 185 3.71 11.18 -5.67
CA ILE A 185 2.82 12.35 -5.70
C ILE A 185 1.47 12.02 -6.34
N ALA A 186 1.43 11.27 -7.45
CA ALA A 186 0.20 11.00 -8.17
C ALA A 186 -0.82 10.14 -7.39
N PRO A 187 -0.42 9.03 -6.73
CA PRO A 187 -1.26 8.34 -5.74
C PRO A 187 -1.83 9.25 -4.66
N GLN A 188 -0.99 10.11 -4.06
CA GLN A 188 -1.41 11.02 -2.99
C GLN A 188 -2.39 12.09 -3.48
N ALA A 189 -2.14 12.64 -4.67
CA ALA A 189 -3.06 13.58 -5.31
C ALA A 189 -4.41 12.91 -5.63
N SER A 190 -4.39 11.65 -6.10
CA SER A 190 -5.61 10.86 -6.31
C SER A 190 -6.39 10.73 -4.99
N ASP A 191 -5.71 10.36 -3.90
CA ASP A 191 -6.34 10.26 -2.58
C ASP A 191 -6.93 11.60 -2.09
N GLU A 192 -6.26 12.73 -2.35
CA GLU A 192 -6.79 14.06 -2.00
C GLU A 192 -8.03 14.45 -2.81
N LEU A 193 -8.08 14.09 -4.10
CA LEU A 193 -9.22 14.37 -4.96
C LEU A 193 -10.50 13.65 -4.51
N LEU A 194 -10.39 12.53 -3.79
CA LEU A 194 -11.53 11.84 -3.19
C LEU A 194 -12.17 12.59 -2.02
N ASN A 195 -11.53 13.64 -1.50
CA ASN A 195 -12.13 14.49 -0.47
C ASN A 195 -13.12 15.52 -1.04
N ILE A 196 -13.26 15.60 -2.36
CA ILE A 196 -14.18 16.52 -3.04
C ILE A 196 -15.59 15.91 -3.03
N THR A 197 -16.56 16.64 -2.49
CA THR A 197 -17.97 16.22 -2.46
C THR A 197 -18.48 15.91 -3.87
N GLY A 198 -19.09 14.73 -4.04
CA GLY A 198 -19.65 14.30 -5.32
C GLY A 198 -18.67 13.58 -6.24
N VAL A 199 -17.44 13.32 -5.77
CA VAL A 199 -16.45 12.49 -6.46
C VAL A 199 -16.52 11.04 -5.97
N ASP A 200 -16.81 10.11 -6.88
CA ASP A 200 -16.88 8.66 -6.60
C ASP A 200 -15.54 7.95 -6.89
N ALA A 201 -14.74 8.51 -7.79
CA ALA A 201 -13.40 8.04 -8.13
C ALA A 201 -12.49 9.18 -8.58
N SER A 202 -11.18 9.00 -8.42
CA SER A 202 -10.17 9.95 -8.86
C SER A 202 -9.13 9.28 -9.74
N PHE A 203 -8.66 9.99 -10.76
CA PHE A 203 -7.64 9.52 -11.68
C PHE A 203 -6.57 10.58 -11.87
N VAL A 204 -5.30 10.18 -11.77
CA VAL A 204 -4.17 11.04 -12.06
C VAL A 204 -3.33 10.40 -13.16
N ILE A 205 -3.17 11.13 -14.26
CA ILE A 205 -2.34 10.75 -15.40
C ILE A 205 -0.97 11.44 -15.27
N TYR A 206 0.13 10.71 -15.42
CA TYR A 206 1.47 11.28 -15.32
C TYR A 206 2.51 10.47 -16.12
N PRO A 207 3.53 11.13 -16.69
CA PRO A 207 4.61 10.43 -17.39
C PRO A 207 5.58 9.76 -16.40
N SER A 208 6.00 8.52 -16.68
CA SER A 208 7.03 7.80 -15.93
C SER A 208 7.69 6.72 -16.79
N ASN A 209 9.02 6.63 -16.80
CA ASN A 209 9.80 5.65 -17.59
C ASN A 209 9.29 5.46 -19.03
N ASN A 210 9.17 6.54 -19.81
CA ASN A 210 8.68 6.54 -21.19
C ASN A 210 7.26 5.99 -21.40
N CYS A 211 6.48 5.83 -20.32
CA CYS A 211 5.09 5.42 -20.38
C CYS A 211 4.20 6.49 -19.72
N MET A 212 2.93 6.53 -20.11
CA MET A 212 1.90 7.28 -19.38
C MET A 212 1.29 6.38 -18.31
N CYS A 213 1.50 6.73 -17.05
CA CYS A 213 0.92 6.03 -15.93
C CYS A 213 -0.42 6.68 -15.55
N ILE A 214 -1.38 5.85 -15.11
CA ILE A 214 -2.63 6.32 -14.54
C ILE A 214 -2.75 5.72 -13.14
N SER A 215 -2.87 6.56 -12.13
CA SER A 215 -3.23 6.16 -10.76
C SER A 215 -4.73 6.36 -10.57
N ALA A 216 -5.44 5.33 -10.11
CA ALA A 216 -6.87 5.37 -9.85
C ALA A 216 -7.18 5.07 -8.37
N ARG A 217 -8.10 5.83 -7.78
CA ARG A 217 -8.57 5.64 -6.40
C ARG A 217 -10.09 5.77 -6.31
N SER A 218 -10.70 5.05 -5.38
CA SER A 218 -12.12 5.21 -4.99
C SER A 218 -12.28 4.86 -3.51
N LEU A 219 -13.35 5.37 -2.89
CA LEU A 219 -13.82 4.95 -1.56
C LEU A 219 -14.83 3.78 -1.61
N GLY A 220 -15.03 3.18 -2.78
CA GLY A 220 -15.88 1.99 -2.98
C GLY A 220 -17.13 2.24 -3.82
N ALA A 221 -17.49 3.51 -4.06
CA ALA A 221 -18.61 3.89 -4.93
C ALA A 221 -18.40 3.46 -6.39
N MET A 222 -17.15 3.38 -6.83
CA MET A 222 -16.79 2.95 -8.18
C MET A 222 -15.66 1.92 -8.14
N ASN A 223 -15.78 0.84 -8.90
CA ASN A 223 -14.76 -0.19 -8.99
C ASN A 223 -13.67 0.23 -10.00
N VAL A 224 -12.61 0.87 -9.51
CA VAL A 224 -11.54 1.38 -10.36
C VAL A 224 -10.64 0.28 -10.94
N GLN A 225 -10.66 -0.93 -10.38
CA GLN A 225 -9.95 -2.08 -10.94
C GLN A 225 -10.44 -2.40 -12.35
N LEU A 226 -11.76 -2.50 -12.53
CA LEU A 226 -12.36 -2.85 -13.83
C LEU A 226 -12.06 -1.80 -14.91
N ILE A 227 -11.99 -0.53 -14.52
CA ILE A 227 -11.63 0.58 -15.43
C ILE A 227 -10.16 0.47 -15.84
N MET A 228 -9.25 0.19 -14.89
CA MET A 228 -7.82 0.04 -15.19
C MET A 228 -7.51 -1.24 -15.98
N GLU A 229 -8.20 -2.35 -15.72
CA GLU A 229 -8.05 -3.61 -16.48
C GLU A 229 -8.38 -3.43 -17.96
N LYS A 230 -9.41 -2.63 -18.30
CA LYS A 230 -9.71 -2.26 -19.70
C LYS A 230 -8.57 -1.52 -20.39
N LEU A 231 -7.74 -0.82 -19.62
CA LEU A 231 -6.56 -0.11 -20.10
C LEU A 231 -5.28 -0.95 -19.97
N GLY A 232 -5.39 -2.27 -19.78
CA GLY A 232 -4.25 -3.18 -19.65
C GLY A 232 -3.53 -3.11 -18.29
N GLY A 233 -4.15 -2.48 -17.30
CA GLY A 233 -3.65 -2.38 -15.93
C GLY A 233 -4.32 -3.37 -14.97
N GLY A 234 -4.40 -2.99 -13.70
CA GLY A 234 -5.05 -3.79 -12.67
C GLY A 234 -4.91 -3.20 -11.26
N GLY A 235 -5.29 -3.99 -10.26
CA GLY A 235 -5.19 -3.62 -8.84
C GLY A 235 -6.35 -4.15 -8.02
N HIS A 236 -6.89 -3.30 -7.16
CA HIS A 236 -8.03 -3.57 -6.28
C HIS A 236 -9.19 -2.63 -6.58
N GLN A 237 -10.39 -3.01 -6.13
CA GLN A 237 -11.63 -2.26 -6.32
C GLN A 237 -11.51 -0.76 -6.02
N THR A 238 -10.69 -0.38 -5.05
CA THR A 238 -10.52 1.00 -4.56
C THR A 238 -9.18 1.63 -4.91
N MET A 239 -8.23 0.85 -5.44
CA MET A 239 -6.88 1.30 -5.77
C MET A 239 -6.35 0.48 -6.94
N ALA A 240 -6.18 1.12 -8.09
CA ALA A 240 -5.70 0.45 -9.29
C ALA A 240 -4.77 1.38 -10.08
N ALA A 241 -4.04 0.83 -11.04
CA ALA A 241 -3.19 1.60 -11.93
C ALA A 241 -3.02 0.91 -13.29
N THR A 242 -2.62 1.69 -14.29
CA THR A 242 -2.14 1.17 -15.58
C THR A 242 -0.89 1.93 -16.04
N GLN A 243 -0.14 1.32 -16.95
CA GLN A 243 0.99 1.93 -17.65
C GLN A 243 0.75 1.76 -19.16
N LEU A 244 0.68 2.87 -19.87
CA LEU A 244 0.42 2.93 -21.31
C LEU A 244 1.72 3.30 -22.03
N ALA A 245 2.32 2.31 -22.70
CA ALA A 245 3.49 2.51 -23.53
C ALA A 245 3.12 3.29 -24.81
N ASP A 246 4.03 4.16 -25.27
CA ASP A 246 3.91 4.90 -26.54
C ASP A 246 2.61 5.70 -26.68
N LYS A 247 2.11 6.28 -25.56
CA LYS A 247 0.95 7.17 -25.55
C LYS A 247 1.33 8.56 -25.07
N SER A 248 0.69 9.57 -25.66
CA SER A 248 0.67 10.93 -25.15
C SER A 248 -0.33 11.08 -24.00
N ALA A 249 -0.22 12.17 -23.23
CA ALA A 249 -1.17 12.48 -22.16
C ALA A 249 -2.61 12.63 -22.67
N ASP A 250 -2.80 13.22 -23.85
CA ASP A 250 -4.11 13.39 -24.47
C ASP A 250 -4.73 12.06 -24.91
N GLU A 251 -3.92 11.16 -25.48
CA GLU A 251 -4.38 9.81 -25.82
C GLU A 251 -4.74 9.02 -24.57
N ALA A 252 -3.90 9.06 -23.53
CA ALA A 252 -4.19 8.43 -22.25
C ALA A 252 -5.48 8.97 -21.62
N LYS A 253 -5.69 10.30 -21.66
CA LYS A 253 -6.93 10.94 -21.18
C LYS A 253 -8.15 10.45 -21.97
N LYS A 254 -8.08 10.43 -23.31
CA LYS A 254 -9.18 9.93 -24.15
C LYS A 254 -9.51 8.46 -23.89
N MET A 255 -8.50 7.61 -23.78
CA MET A 255 -8.67 6.19 -23.46
C MET A 255 -9.34 6.02 -22.10
N LEU A 256 -8.90 6.78 -21.09
CA LEU A 256 -9.49 6.77 -19.76
C LEU A 256 -10.96 7.19 -19.76
N LEU A 257 -11.30 8.30 -20.42
CA LEU A 257 -12.68 8.78 -20.51
C LEU A 257 -13.59 7.73 -21.16
N CYS A 258 -13.13 7.11 -22.25
CA CYS A 258 -13.85 6.01 -22.90
C CYS A 258 -14.08 4.82 -21.94
N ALA A 259 -13.04 4.40 -21.21
CA ALA A 259 -13.16 3.32 -20.24
C ALA A 259 -14.13 3.65 -19.08
N ILE A 260 -14.17 4.91 -18.62
CA ILE A 260 -15.13 5.40 -17.63
C ILE A 260 -16.56 5.34 -18.18
N ASP A 261 -16.81 5.85 -19.39
CA ASP A 261 -18.14 5.87 -20.00
C ASP A 261 -18.70 4.47 -20.20
N GLU A 262 -17.88 3.54 -20.69
CA GLU A 262 -18.28 2.14 -20.83
C GLU A 262 -18.57 1.49 -19.47
N TYR A 263 -17.76 1.79 -18.44
CA TYR A 263 -18.00 1.27 -17.10
C TYR A 263 -19.34 1.77 -16.55
N ILE A 264 -19.62 3.07 -16.68
CA ILE A 264 -20.88 3.67 -16.24
C ILE A 264 -22.05 3.08 -17.00
N SER A 265 -21.96 2.98 -18.33
CA SER A 265 -23.01 2.42 -19.18
C SER A 265 -23.34 0.97 -18.83
N ALA A 266 -22.32 0.17 -18.47
CA ALA A 266 -22.50 -1.22 -18.07
C ALA A 266 -23.05 -1.41 -16.65
N ASN A 267 -22.98 -0.39 -15.78
CA ASN A 267 -23.32 -0.46 -14.36
C ASN A 267 -24.41 0.54 -13.93
N GLN A 268 -25.11 1.18 -14.88
CA GLN A 268 -26.31 1.94 -14.55
C GLN A 268 -27.43 1.00 -14.11
N PRO A 269 -28.13 1.29 -12.99
CA PRO A 269 -29.34 0.56 -12.65
C PRO A 269 -30.39 0.80 -13.75
N VAL A 270 -30.99 -0.29 -14.25
CA VAL A 270 -32.16 -0.27 -15.14
C VAL A 270 -33.33 0.40 -14.45
#